data_AF-A0A2T3N2N1-F1
#
_entry.id   AF-A0A2T3N2N1-F1
#
_cell.length_a   1.000
_cell.length_b   1.000
_cell.length_c   1.000
_cell.angle_alpha   90.00
_cell.angle_beta   90.00
_cell.angle_gamma   90.00
#
_symmetry.space_group_name_H-M   'P 1'
#
loop_
_entity.id
_entity.type
_entity.pdbx_description
1 polymer ?
#
loop_
_entity_poly.entity_id
_entity_poly.type
_entity_poly.pdbx_seq_one_letter_code
_entity_poly.pdbx_strand_id
1 'polypeptide(L)'
;MKLGTWGYAVILAVLPYSVASAQDLNVDWRGHIKGQLNYQTYPSDSLINQLGYNETLDINNDTRLGLDSRMGAWKLNVDYQFITLAGDSYEFAQRLPANPLLPAREINDDYRLFDLTHVITTHDRHALVQRLDRLSLSVHFDNLVLKAGRQAISWGNGLIYAPMDFFNPFSPASIDKEYKSGDDLLYGQYLTEIGDDVQFVWVGRRDVQGNVSSNVDSLAVKYHSFGDESEWDFLLAEHFEDDVAGLGFVSNIGSAVWRSDATLTRTTDKNIWSFVSNWSYSWMWEDKNISAIAEYYYNGFGQADGNYSTAALANNPALLNRIERGELYTLGRHYLASSLTIELSPLWLLTPSTFINLSDTSALFQVISQHDIEQDLQLLVAVNLPVGAKGTEFGGVEVSSGLPVNNQTNYLATDLGLQAQIAWYF
;
A
#
# COMPACT_ATOMS: atom_id res chain seq x y z
N MET A 1 -4.16 -17.45 39.73
CA MET A 1 -5.00 -16.42 40.36
C MET A 1 -5.36 -15.45 39.25
N LYS A 2 -6.58 -15.56 38.72
CA LYS A 2 -7.01 -14.93 37.46
C LYS A 2 -7.47 -13.49 37.73
N LEU A 3 -6.68 -12.51 37.31
CA LEU A 3 -7.19 -11.21 36.88
C LEU A 3 -7.71 -11.45 35.44
N GLY A 4 -8.96 -11.29 35.08
CA GLY A 4 -9.91 -10.27 35.50
C GLY A 4 -10.19 -9.44 34.25
N THR A 5 -11.05 -9.96 33.38
CA THR A 5 -11.64 -9.30 32.19
C THR A 5 -12.14 -7.90 32.55
N TRP A 6 -11.38 -6.88 32.16
CA TRP A 6 -11.76 -5.49 32.12
C TRP A 6 -11.23 -4.92 30.81
N GLY A 7 -12.10 -4.31 29.99
CA GLY A 7 -11.63 -3.50 28.85
C GLY A 7 -12.36 -3.64 27.51
N TYR A 8 -13.64 -4.06 27.47
CA TYR A 8 -14.45 -3.85 26.26
C TYR A 8 -15.70 -3.05 26.60
N ALA A 9 -15.47 -1.77 26.85
CA ALA A 9 -16.51 -0.75 26.88
C ALA A 9 -15.95 0.50 26.20
N VAL A 10 -15.95 0.50 24.86
CA VAL A 10 -15.90 1.75 24.11
C VAL A 10 -17.25 2.43 24.34
N ILE A 11 -17.31 3.22 25.42
CA ILE A 11 -18.42 4.13 25.69
C ILE A 11 -18.26 5.29 24.71
N LEU A 12 -18.84 5.14 23.51
CA LEU A 12 -19.26 6.27 22.67
C LEU A 12 -20.55 6.84 23.28
N ALA A 13 -20.43 7.52 24.42
CA ALA A 13 -21.52 8.26 25.03
C ALA A 13 -21.12 9.72 25.22
N VAL A 14 -20.94 10.43 24.10
CA VAL A 14 -21.12 11.88 24.03
C VAL A 14 -21.89 12.16 22.74
N LEU A 15 -23.22 11.97 22.80
CA LEU A 15 -24.15 12.58 21.86
C LEU A 15 -24.72 13.83 22.55
N PRO A 16 -24.16 15.04 22.32
CA PRO A 16 -25.01 16.21 22.42
C PRO A 16 -26.00 16.11 21.26
N TYR A 17 -27.27 15.89 21.59
CA TYR A 17 -28.38 16.11 20.68
C TYR A 17 -28.37 17.59 20.25
N SER A 18 -27.53 17.94 19.28
CA SER A 18 -27.82 19.09 18.43
C SER A 18 -28.91 18.63 17.49
N VAL A 19 -30.11 19.19 17.66
CA VAL A 19 -31.22 19.00 16.72
C VAL A 19 -30.84 19.75 15.44
N ALA A 20 -29.94 19.17 14.65
CA ALA A 20 -29.61 19.68 13.32
C ALA A 20 -30.87 19.53 12.47
N SER A 21 -31.26 20.63 11.84
CA SER A 21 -32.40 20.61 10.95
C SER A 21 -32.04 19.80 9.70
N ALA A 22 -33.03 19.19 9.03
CA ALA A 22 -32.79 18.49 7.76
C ALA A 22 -32.19 19.40 6.65
N GLN A 23 -32.08 20.72 6.88
CA GLN A 23 -31.44 21.69 5.98
C GLN A 23 -29.90 21.72 6.11
N ASP A 24 -29.31 21.10 7.13
CA ASP A 24 -27.85 21.09 7.36
C ASP A 24 -27.15 19.82 6.83
N LEU A 25 -27.90 18.93 6.18
CA LEU A 25 -27.37 17.69 5.59
C LEU A 25 -26.85 17.97 4.18
N ASN A 26 -25.53 17.91 4.02
CA ASN A 26 -24.89 17.89 2.70
C ASN A 26 -24.50 16.45 2.36
N VAL A 27 -24.87 16.00 1.17
CA VAL A 27 -24.55 14.67 0.65
C VAL A 27 -23.89 14.83 -0.71
N ASP A 28 -22.71 14.23 -0.83
CA ASP A 28 -21.94 14.16 -2.06
C ASP A 28 -21.75 12.70 -2.47
N TRP A 29 -21.86 12.45 -3.76
CA TRP A 29 -21.67 11.14 -4.37
C TRP A 29 -20.52 11.23 -5.34
N ARG A 30 -19.70 10.19 -5.36
CA ARG A 30 -18.59 10.05 -6.29
C ARG A 30 -18.39 8.58 -6.62
N GLY A 31 -17.78 8.28 -7.74
CA GLY A 31 -17.44 6.91 -8.04
C GLY A 31 -16.61 6.75 -9.29
N HIS A 32 -16.31 5.49 -9.57
CA HIS A 32 -15.67 5.12 -10.81
C HIS A 32 -16.03 3.71 -11.24
N ILE A 33 -15.86 3.45 -12.53
CA ILE A 33 -15.78 2.11 -13.11
C ILE A 33 -14.45 2.02 -13.82
N LYS A 34 -13.62 1.07 -13.40
CA LYS A 34 -12.33 0.77 -14.02
C LYS A 34 -12.37 -0.62 -14.63
N GLY A 35 -12.04 -0.72 -15.91
CA GLY A 35 -11.78 -1.98 -16.60
C GLY A 35 -10.28 -2.09 -16.88
N GLN A 36 -9.67 -3.19 -16.47
CA GLN A 36 -8.23 -3.44 -16.57
C GLN A 36 -7.97 -4.72 -17.36
N LEU A 37 -7.04 -4.66 -18.30
CA LEU A 37 -6.45 -5.80 -18.99
C LEU A 37 -4.98 -5.91 -18.57
N ASN A 38 -4.58 -7.06 -18.06
CA ASN A 38 -3.21 -7.36 -17.66
C ASN A 38 -2.68 -8.51 -18.49
N TYR A 39 -1.54 -8.33 -19.13
CA TYR A 39 -0.83 -9.35 -19.89
C TYR A 39 0.56 -9.51 -19.31
N GLN A 40 0.98 -10.74 -19.02
CA GLN A 40 2.30 -11.02 -18.45
C GLN A 40 2.93 -12.22 -19.15
N THR A 41 4.22 -12.14 -19.43
CA THR A 41 5.01 -13.25 -19.96
C THR A 41 5.95 -13.81 -18.89
N TYR A 42 6.31 -15.09 -19.02
CA TYR A 42 7.11 -15.82 -18.04
C TYR A 42 8.24 -16.59 -18.72
N PRO A 43 9.49 -16.49 -18.24
CA PRO A 43 10.61 -17.22 -18.82
C PRO A 43 10.47 -18.72 -18.56
N SER A 44 11.17 -19.54 -19.34
CA SER A 44 11.03 -21.02 -19.32
C SER A 44 11.33 -21.68 -17.97
N ASP A 45 12.12 -21.02 -17.12
CA ASP A 45 12.49 -21.46 -15.78
C ASP A 45 11.60 -20.86 -14.66
N SER A 46 10.58 -20.08 -15.04
CA SER A 46 9.56 -19.63 -14.12
C SER A 46 8.68 -20.80 -13.68
N LEU A 47 8.37 -20.89 -12.39
CA LEU A 47 7.39 -21.84 -11.86
C LEU A 47 6.05 -21.72 -12.59
N ILE A 48 5.64 -20.51 -12.97
CA ILE A 48 4.38 -20.24 -13.65
C ILE A 48 4.39 -20.83 -15.07
N ASN A 49 5.49 -20.67 -15.80
CA ASN A 49 5.71 -21.30 -17.10
C ASN A 49 5.65 -22.84 -16.99
N GLN A 50 6.28 -23.40 -15.96
CA GLN A 50 6.27 -24.84 -15.70
C GLN A 50 4.89 -25.41 -15.32
N LEU A 51 3.97 -24.56 -14.84
CA LEU A 51 2.56 -24.91 -14.65
C LEU A 51 1.73 -24.89 -15.94
N GLY A 52 2.34 -24.53 -17.08
CA GLY A 52 1.71 -24.45 -18.38
C GLY A 52 1.33 -23.03 -18.83
N TYR A 53 1.75 -22.00 -18.09
CA TYR A 53 1.43 -20.60 -18.38
C TYR A 53 2.69 -19.84 -18.80
N ASN A 54 3.07 -19.94 -20.06
CA ASN A 54 4.16 -19.14 -20.64
C ASN A 54 3.78 -17.65 -20.76
N GLU A 55 2.47 -17.37 -20.80
CA GLU A 55 1.87 -16.06 -20.73
C GLU A 55 0.55 -16.15 -19.96
N THR A 56 0.11 -15.04 -19.37
CA THR A 56 -1.20 -14.90 -18.76
C THR A 56 -1.92 -13.67 -19.26
N LEU A 57 -3.25 -13.78 -19.33
CA LEU A 57 -4.16 -12.67 -19.58
C LEU A 57 -5.20 -12.61 -18.47
N ASP A 58 -5.32 -11.45 -17.83
CA ASP A 58 -6.31 -11.20 -16.79
C ASP A 58 -7.14 -9.95 -17.13
N ILE A 59 -8.45 -10.05 -16.86
CA ILE A 59 -9.41 -8.96 -16.96
C ILE A 59 -9.96 -8.70 -15.57
N ASN A 60 -9.70 -7.50 -15.05
CA ASN A 60 -10.21 -7.07 -13.76
C ASN A 60 -11.17 -5.89 -13.96
N ASN A 61 -12.22 -5.83 -13.14
CA ASN A 61 -13.07 -4.65 -13.07
C ASN A 61 -13.19 -4.21 -11.62
N ASP A 62 -13.14 -2.91 -11.38
CA ASP A 62 -13.39 -2.29 -10.07
C ASP A 62 -14.46 -1.21 -10.25
N THR A 63 -15.60 -1.40 -9.62
CA THR A 63 -16.66 -0.39 -9.53
C THR A 63 -16.70 0.12 -8.11
N ARG A 64 -16.50 1.42 -7.92
CA ARG A 64 -16.54 2.09 -6.63
C ARG A 64 -17.67 3.10 -6.56
N LEU A 65 -18.42 3.07 -5.46
CA LEU A 65 -19.46 4.05 -5.13
C LEU A 65 -19.16 4.66 -3.76
N GLY A 66 -18.84 5.93 -3.76
CA GLY A 66 -18.55 6.74 -2.59
C GLY A 66 -19.74 7.63 -2.21
N LEU A 67 -19.97 7.72 -0.90
CA LEU A 67 -20.93 8.60 -0.26
C LEU A 67 -20.19 9.37 0.84
N ASP A 68 -20.17 10.68 0.72
CA ASP A 68 -19.69 11.60 1.74
C ASP A 68 -20.89 12.43 2.25
N SER A 69 -21.23 12.27 3.52
CA SER A 69 -22.36 12.97 4.14
C SER A 69 -21.90 13.79 5.33
N ARG A 70 -22.32 15.05 5.41
CA ARG A 70 -22.00 15.97 6.51
C ARG A 70 -23.27 16.55 7.11
N MET A 71 -23.36 16.56 8.44
CA MET A 71 -24.45 17.18 9.18
C MET A 71 -23.87 17.86 10.44
N GLY A 72 -23.77 19.19 10.40
CA GLY A 72 -23.06 19.95 11.43
C GLY A 72 -21.60 19.51 11.58
N ALA A 73 -21.20 19.14 12.80
CA ALA A 73 -19.85 18.65 13.11
C ALA A 73 -19.60 17.20 12.64
N TRP A 74 -20.65 16.45 12.29
CA TRP A 74 -20.54 15.04 11.94
C TRP A 74 -20.29 14.85 10.45
N LYS A 75 -19.40 13.92 10.10
CA LYS A 75 -19.18 13.43 8.74
C LYS A 75 -19.17 11.90 8.69
N LEU A 76 -19.99 11.33 7.81
CA LEU A 76 -20.01 9.92 7.43
C LEU A 76 -19.32 9.76 6.07
N ASN A 77 -18.44 8.77 5.95
CA ASN A 77 -17.85 8.36 4.68
C ASN A 77 -18.07 6.86 4.47
N VAL A 78 -18.65 6.50 3.32
CA VAL A 78 -18.93 5.12 2.92
C VAL A 78 -18.46 4.92 1.48
N ASP A 79 -17.59 3.95 1.25
CA ASP A 79 -17.14 3.59 -0.08
C ASP A 79 -17.40 2.09 -0.29
N TYR A 80 -18.34 1.77 -1.16
CA TYR A 80 -18.64 0.41 -1.60
C TYR A 80 -17.83 0.08 -2.86
N GLN A 81 -17.33 -1.14 -2.94
CA GLN A 81 -16.64 -1.68 -4.10
C GLN A 81 -17.26 -3.00 -4.55
N PHE A 82 -17.34 -3.16 -5.87
CA PHE A 82 -17.65 -4.41 -6.54
C PHE A 82 -16.52 -4.72 -7.52
N ILE A 83 -15.84 -5.84 -7.28
CA ILE A 83 -14.62 -6.24 -7.97
C ILE A 83 -14.86 -7.56 -8.68
N THR A 84 -14.44 -7.63 -9.93
CA THR A 84 -14.40 -8.88 -10.70
C THR A 84 -12.97 -9.20 -11.07
N LEU A 85 -12.51 -10.40 -10.76
CA LEU A 85 -11.19 -10.90 -11.16
C LEU A 85 -11.42 -12.07 -12.10
N ALA A 86 -10.80 -12.07 -13.28
CA ALA A 86 -10.94 -13.18 -14.22
C ALA A 86 -9.67 -13.36 -15.05
N GLY A 87 -9.14 -14.57 -15.16
CA GLY A 87 -7.96 -14.81 -15.98
C GLY A 87 -7.09 -15.97 -15.53
N ASP A 88 -5.97 -16.12 -16.22
CA ASP A 88 -5.02 -17.21 -16.03
C ASP A 88 -4.26 -17.08 -14.70
N SER A 89 -3.98 -15.84 -14.25
CA SER A 89 -3.25 -15.61 -13.01
C SER A 89 -4.05 -16.02 -11.79
N TYR A 90 -5.36 -15.80 -11.84
CA TYR A 90 -6.28 -16.30 -10.82
C TYR A 90 -6.33 -17.84 -10.79
N GLU A 91 -6.36 -18.48 -11.96
CA GLU A 91 -6.41 -19.95 -12.06
C GLU A 91 -5.16 -20.62 -11.49
N PHE A 92 -3.96 -20.18 -11.87
CA PHE A 92 -2.75 -20.81 -11.36
C PHE A 92 -2.52 -20.48 -9.88
N ALA A 93 -2.93 -19.30 -9.39
CA ALA A 93 -2.79 -18.93 -7.99
C ALA A 93 -3.58 -19.87 -7.06
N GLN A 94 -4.72 -20.42 -7.54
CA GLN A 94 -5.47 -21.45 -6.82
C GLN A 94 -4.70 -22.77 -6.68
N ARG A 95 -3.83 -23.09 -7.63
CA ARG A 95 -3.04 -24.34 -7.67
C ARG A 95 -1.77 -24.26 -6.82
N LEU A 96 -1.31 -23.05 -6.51
CA LEU A 96 -0.12 -22.83 -5.68
C LEU A 96 -0.49 -22.79 -4.19
N PRO A 97 0.35 -23.35 -3.31
CA PRO A 97 0.19 -23.15 -1.88
C PRO A 97 0.35 -21.67 -1.54
N ALA A 98 -0.27 -21.23 -0.43
CA ALA A 98 -0.07 -19.89 0.08
C ALA A 98 1.43 -19.61 0.28
N ASN A 99 1.90 -18.51 -0.30
CA ASN A 99 3.29 -18.07 -0.24
C ASN A 99 3.27 -16.54 -0.12
N PRO A 100 3.93 -15.94 0.88
CA PRO A 100 3.97 -14.47 1.03
C PRO A 100 4.49 -13.72 -0.19
N LEU A 101 5.28 -14.38 -1.05
CA LEU A 101 5.83 -13.78 -2.27
C LEU A 101 4.88 -13.85 -3.47
N LEU A 102 3.78 -14.60 -3.36
CA LEU A 102 2.74 -14.62 -4.36
C LEU A 102 1.62 -13.66 -3.95
N PRO A 103 1.04 -12.90 -4.89
CA PRO A 103 -0.08 -12.03 -4.58
C PRO A 103 -1.25 -12.83 -4.00
N ALA A 104 -1.95 -12.24 -3.04
CA ALA A 104 -3.17 -12.82 -2.49
C ALA A 104 -4.21 -13.04 -3.61
N ARG A 105 -4.94 -14.15 -3.52
CA ARG A 105 -5.90 -14.60 -4.54
C ARG A 105 -7.08 -13.64 -4.69
N GLU A 106 -7.65 -13.23 -3.56
CA GLU A 106 -8.70 -12.23 -3.45
C GLU A 106 -8.40 -11.27 -2.31
N ILE A 107 -8.94 -10.05 -2.42
CA ILE A 107 -8.99 -9.14 -1.29
C ILE A 107 -9.88 -9.77 -0.22
N ASN A 108 -9.40 -9.79 1.03
CA ASN A 108 -10.11 -10.29 2.19
C ASN A 108 -9.89 -9.39 3.42
N ASP A 109 -10.64 -9.69 4.47
CA ASP A 109 -10.59 -9.00 5.76
C ASP A 109 -10.17 -9.94 6.91
N ASP A 110 -9.49 -11.06 6.61
CA ASP A 110 -9.24 -12.14 7.58
C ASP A 110 -8.63 -11.62 8.89
N TYR A 111 -7.65 -10.71 8.77
CA TYR A 111 -6.93 -10.09 9.88
C TYR A 111 -7.49 -8.73 10.34
N ARG A 112 -8.47 -8.15 9.65
CA ARG A 112 -9.07 -6.86 10.04
C ARG A 112 -9.99 -7.03 11.26
N LEU A 113 -10.40 -5.94 11.92
CA LEU A 113 -11.33 -6.04 13.06
C LEU A 113 -12.75 -6.42 12.62
N PHE A 114 -13.21 -5.89 11.49
CA PHE A 114 -14.51 -6.15 10.90
C PHE A 114 -14.36 -6.92 9.58
N ASP A 115 -15.27 -7.87 9.35
CA ASP A 115 -15.38 -8.55 8.06
C ASP A 115 -16.44 -7.83 7.21
N LEU A 116 -15.98 -6.96 6.32
CA LEU A 116 -16.81 -6.18 5.38
C LEU A 116 -16.43 -6.45 3.92
N THR A 117 -15.70 -7.54 3.65
CA THR A 117 -15.30 -7.98 2.32
C THR A 117 -15.81 -9.39 2.11
N HIS A 118 -16.73 -9.58 1.16
CA HIS A 118 -17.36 -10.86 0.91
C HIS A 118 -17.16 -11.31 -0.53
N VAL A 119 -16.67 -12.53 -0.69
CA VAL A 119 -16.56 -13.20 -1.98
C VAL A 119 -17.92 -13.78 -2.35
N ILE A 120 -18.58 -13.19 -3.35
CA ILE A 120 -19.93 -13.57 -3.78
C ILE A 120 -19.90 -14.94 -4.48
N THR A 121 -18.93 -15.13 -5.37
CA THR A 121 -18.74 -16.39 -6.09
C THR A 121 -17.28 -16.54 -6.48
N THR A 122 -16.82 -17.79 -6.48
CA THR A 122 -15.52 -18.20 -7.00
C THR A 122 -15.69 -19.42 -7.88
N HIS A 123 -14.95 -19.44 -8.97
CA HIS A 123 -14.76 -20.59 -9.86
C HIS A 123 -13.27 -20.70 -10.19
N ASP A 124 -12.89 -21.67 -11.02
CA ASP A 124 -11.49 -21.94 -11.35
C ASP A 124 -10.77 -20.72 -11.97
N ARG A 125 -11.48 -19.86 -12.72
CA ARG A 125 -10.88 -18.75 -13.49
C ARG A 125 -11.45 -17.37 -13.18
N HIS A 126 -12.37 -17.25 -12.21
CA HIS A 126 -12.90 -15.95 -11.84
C HIS A 126 -13.45 -15.89 -10.41
N ALA A 127 -13.45 -14.68 -9.85
CA ALA A 127 -14.09 -14.32 -8.59
C ALA A 127 -14.90 -13.03 -8.73
N LEU A 128 -16.00 -12.95 -7.98
CA LEU A 128 -16.73 -11.71 -7.74
C LEU A 128 -16.64 -11.38 -6.25
N VAL A 129 -16.19 -10.17 -5.94
CA VAL A 129 -15.97 -9.70 -4.57
C VAL A 129 -16.74 -8.41 -4.36
N GLN A 130 -17.42 -8.29 -3.23
CA GLN A 130 -17.95 -7.02 -2.77
C GLN A 130 -17.26 -6.59 -1.48
N ARG A 131 -17.13 -5.28 -1.29
CA ARG A 131 -16.42 -4.73 -0.14
C ARG A 131 -16.99 -3.39 0.29
N LEU A 132 -17.04 -3.14 1.59
CA LEU A 132 -17.03 -1.78 2.13
C LEU A 132 -15.59 -1.42 2.46
N ASP A 133 -14.95 -0.67 1.56
CA ASP A 133 -13.54 -0.26 1.71
C ASP A 133 -13.43 0.97 2.61
N ARG A 134 -14.49 1.77 2.71
CA ARG A 134 -14.64 2.81 3.72
C ARG A 134 -15.98 2.69 4.41
N LEU A 135 -15.96 2.84 5.72
CA LEU A 135 -17.14 2.99 6.57
C LEU A 135 -16.68 3.68 7.85
N SER A 136 -16.73 5.00 7.87
CA SER A 136 -16.21 5.77 9.00
C SER A 136 -17.12 6.94 9.37
N LEU A 137 -17.20 7.21 10.67
CA LEU A 137 -17.86 8.36 11.24
C LEU A 137 -16.81 9.26 11.88
N SER A 138 -16.90 10.56 11.64
CA SER A 138 -16.04 11.56 12.26
C SER A 138 -16.83 12.71 12.84
N VAL A 139 -16.28 13.32 13.88
CA VAL A 139 -16.74 14.58 14.44
C VAL A 139 -15.61 15.60 14.40
N HIS A 140 -15.92 16.80 13.93
CA HIS A 140 -14.97 17.89 13.71
C HIS A 140 -15.31 19.05 14.64
N PHE A 141 -14.40 19.36 15.54
CA PHE A 141 -14.38 20.59 16.34
C PHE A 141 -13.34 21.55 15.78
N ASP A 142 -13.23 22.76 16.34
CA ASP A 142 -12.33 23.80 15.83
C ASP A 142 -10.86 23.35 15.73
N ASN A 143 -10.39 22.58 16.71
CA ASN A 143 -9.00 22.12 16.81
C ASN A 143 -8.86 20.61 17.08
N LEU A 144 -9.95 19.85 16.98
CA LEU A 144 -9.97 18.42 17.27
C LEU A 144 -10.81 17.68 16.23
N VAL A 145 -10.21 16.66 15.62
CA VAL A 145 -10.92 15.69 14.79
C VAL A 145 -10.86 14.33 15.47
N LEU A 146 -12.02 13.69 15.62
CA LEU A 146 -12.11 12.30 16.06
C LEU A 146 -12.80 11.49 14.97
N LYS A 147 -12.26 10.33 14.63
CA LYS A 147 -12.79 9.47 13.56
C LYS A 147 -12.68 7.99 13.94
N ALA A 148 -13.74 7.24 13.68
CA ALA A 148 -13.81 5.82 13.99
C ALA A 148 -14.38 5.03 12.81
N GLY A 149 -13.84 3.83 12.59
CA GLY A 149 -14.29 2.90 11.56
C GLY A 149 -13.23 2.64 10.50
N ARG A 150 -13.67 2.11 9.36
CA ARG A 150 -12.78 1.74 8.27
C ARG A 150 -12.35 2.93 7.45
N GLN A 151 -11.05 3.19 7.42
CA GLN A 151 -10.44 4.34 6.77
C GLN A 151 -9.00 4.06 6.36
N ALA A 152 -8.46 4.86 5.44
CA ALA A 152 -7.03 4.85 5.15
C ALA A 152 -6.33 5.97 5.93
N ILE A 153 -5.08 5.68 6.30
CA ILE A 153 -4.12 6.64 6.84
C ILE A 153 -2.81 6.48 6.08
N SER A 154 -2.03 7.55 6.01
CA SER A 154 -0.71 7.57 5.39
C SER A 154 0.19 8.46 6.23
N TRP A 155 1.34 7.93 6.63
CA TRP A 155 2.36 8.69 7.36
C TRP A 155 3.72 8.57 6.68
N GLY A 156 4.61 9.52 6.95
CA GLY A 156 5.93 9.59 6.32
C GLY A 156 5.96 10.43 5.05
N ASN A 157 7.19 10.69 4.63
CA ASN A 157 7.58 11.65 3.59
C ASN A 157 8.25 10.95 2.39
N GLY A 158 8.38 9.63 2.44
CA GLY A 158 8.77 8.79 1.30
C GLY A 158 7.77 8.90 0.13
N LEU A 159 8.29 8.91 -1.10
CA LEU A 159 7.49 9.05 -2.32
C LEU A 159 7.27 7.70 -3.04
N ILE A 160 8.21 6.77 -2.87
CA ILE A 160 8.15 5.43 -3.48
C ILE A 160 8.15 4.34 -2.40
N TYR A 161 9.00 4.49 -1.38
CA TYR A 161 9.10 3.64 -0.21
C TYR A 161 8.72 4.42 1.04
N ALA A 162 7.94 3.83 1.94
CA ALA A 162 7.38 4.53 3.10
C ALA A 162 7.65 3.77 4.41
N PRO A 163 8.86 3.85 4.99
CA PRO A 163 9.20 3.12 6.22
C PRO A 163 8.40 3.57 7.45
N MET A 164 7.81 4.78 7.43
CA MET A 164 6.90 5.27 8.47
C MET A 164 5.41 4.99 8.19
N ASP A 165 5.07 4.43 7.01
CA ASP A 165 3.70 4.02 6.68
C ASP A 165 3.55 2.50 6.77
N PHE A 166 3.53 1.96 7.99
CA PHE A 166 3.44 0.51 8.20
C PHE A 166 2.00 0.01 8.39
N PHE A 167 0.98 0.80 8.04
CA PHE A 167 -0.42 0.36 8.13
C PHE A 167 -0.92 -0.21 6.81
N ASN A 168 -0.87 0.57 5.73
CA ASN A 168 -1.30 0.14 4.39
C ASN A 168 -0.53 0.91 3.30
N PRO A 169 0.82 0.76 3.21
CA PRO A 169 1.58 1.40 2.15
C PRO A 169 1.21 0.81 0.79
N PHE A 170 1.45 1.58 -0.27
CA PHE A 170 1.41 1.01 -1.62
C PHE A 170 2.68 0.19 -1.89
N SER A 171 2.56 -0.82 -2.75
CA SER A 171 3.75 -1.36 -3.38
C SER A 171 4.46 -0.26 -4.19
N PRO A 172 5.80 -0.18 -4.14
CA PRO A 172 6.58 0.78 -4.92
C PRO A 172 6.19 0.81 -6.40
N ALA A 173 5.94 -0.37 -6.97
CA ALA A 173 5.62 -0.58 -8.38
C ALA A 173 4.11 -0.64 -8.69
N SER A 174 3.23 -0.34 -7.73
CA SER A 174 1.79 -0.24 -7.99
C SER A 174 1.52 0.80 -9.09
N ILE A 175 0.75 0.42 -10.11
CA ILE A 175 0.42 1.31 -11.23
C ILE A 175 -0.73 2.25 -10.85
N ASP A 176 -1.82 1.69 -10.31
CA ASP A 176 -2.93 2.47 -9.75
C ASP A 176 -2.70 2.70 -8.25
N LYS A 177 -2.46 3.96 -7.88
CA LYS A 177 -2.26 4.42 -6.49
C LYS A 177 -3.36 5.37 -6.01
N GLU A 178 -4.54 5.35 -6.66
CA GLU A 178 -5.61 6.29 -6.34
C GLU A 178 -6.23 6.03 -4.96
N TYR A 179 -6.39 4.75 -4.59
CA TYR A 179 -7.00 4.35 -3.33
C TYR A 179 -6.13 3.37 -2.54
N LYS A 180 -5.66 3.79 -1.37
CA LYS A 180 -5.09 2.87 -0.37
C LYS A 180 -6.16 1.95 0.18
N SER A 181 -5.80 0.74 0.58
CA SER A 181 -6.71 -0.12 1.32
C SER A 181 -7.06 0.48 2.68
N GLY A 182 -8.33 0.34 3.11
CA GLY A 182 -8.76 0.78 4.43
C GLY A 182 -8.38 -0.20 5.53
N ASP A 183 -8.24 0.31 6.76
CA ASP A 183 -8.12 -0.47 7.99
C ASP A 183 -9.13 0.00 9.04
N ASP A 184 -9.43 -0.88 9.99
CA ASP A 184 -10.41 -0.64 11.04
C ASP A 184 -9.74 0.04 12.24
N LEU A 185 -9.88 1.37 12.33
CA LEU A 185 -9.10 2.16 13.26
C LEU A 185 -9.87 3.31 13.92
N LEU A 186 -9.38 3.69 15.10
CA LEU A 186 -9.69 4.94 15.78
C LEU A 186 -8.59 5.94 15.48
N TYR A 187 -8.99 7.17 15.16
CA TYR A 187 -8.10 8.28 14.84
C TYR A 187 -8.50 9.51 15.64
N GLY A 188 -7.50 10.21 16.19
CA GLY A 188 -7.66 11.52 16.79
C GLY A 188 -6.57 12.46 16.28
N GLN A 189 -6.91 13.71 16.01
CA GLN A 189 -5.96 14.74 15.64
C GLN A 189 -6.28 16.03 16.39
N TYR A 190 -5.28 16.59 17.06
CA TYR A 190 -5.36 17.88 17.73
C TYR A 190 -4.45 18.87 17.03
N LEU A 191 -5.02 19.95 16.49
CA LEU A 191 -4.31 21.04 15.82
C LEU A 191 -4.01 22.15 16.84
N THR A 192 -2.75 22.56 16.92
CA THR A 192 -2.33 23.67 17.78
C THR A 192 -2.52 25.02 17.09
N GLU A 193 -2.49 26.11 17.85
CA GLU A 193 -2.59 27.47 17.29
C GLU A 193 -1.42 27.86 16.37
N ILE A 194 -0.28 27.19 16.50
CA ILE A 194 0.93 27.44 15.70
C ILE A 194 0.98 26.60 14.41
N GLY A 195 -0.03 25.77 14.15
CA GLY A 195 -0.14 24.92 12.96
C GLY A 195 0.33 23.49 13.16
N ASP A 196 1.12 23.21 14.20
CA ASP A 196 1.54 21.85 14.56
C ASP A 196 0.35 20.98 14.94
N ASP A 197 0.48 19.65 14.79
CA ASP A 197 -0.56 18.73 15.19
C ASP A 197 -0.04 17.44 15.85
N VAL A 198 -0.86 16.91 16.76
CA VAL A 198 -0.65 15.60 17.39
C VAL A 198 -1.74 14.65 16.90
N GLN A 199 -1.33 13.55 16.30
CA GLN A 199 -2.19 12.49 15.79
C GLN A 199 -2.06 11.24 16.65
N PHE A 200 -3.18 10.59 16.90
CA PHE A 200 -3.27 9.31 17.60
C PHE A 200 -4.00 8.32 16.71
N VAL A 201 -3.49 7.09 16.65
CA VAL A 201 -4.09 5.99 15.91
C VAL A 201 -4.12 4.76 16.81
N TRP A 202 -5.26 4.07 16.82
CA TRP A 202 -5.34 2.69 17.26
C TRP A 202 -5.97 1.86 16.15
N VAL A 203 -5.28 0.82 15.68
CA VAL A 203 -5.77 -0.10 14.65
C VAL A 203 -6.10 -1.44 15.29
N GLY A 204 -7.36 -1.85 15.22
CA GLY A 204 -7.82 -3.13 15.74
C GLY A 204 -7.70 -4.24 14.71
N ARG A 205 -7.29 -5.43 15.14
CA ARG A 205 -7.14 -6.62 14.28
C ARG A 205 -7.55 -7.89 15.00
N ARG A 206 -7.68 -8.96 14.22
CA ARG A 206 -7.90 -10.33 14.71
C ARG A 206 -6.72 -11.21 14.36
N ASP A 207 -6.37 -12.14 15.25
CA ASP A 207 -5.45 -13.23 14.93
C ASP A 207 -6.13 -14.28 14.02
N VAL A 208 -5.37 -15.31 13.61
CA VAL A 208 -5.89 -16.40 12.76
C VAL A 208 -7.01 -17.22 13.44
N GLN A 209 -7.17 -17.12 14.77
CA GLN A 209 -8.27 -17.73 15.52
C GLN A 209 -9.46 -16.78 15.72
N GLY A 210 -9.39 -15.55 15.22
CA GLY A 210 -10.42 -14.53 15.36
C GLY A 210 -10.36 -13.74 16.67
N ASN A 211 -9.32 -13.89 17.50
CA ASN A 211 -9.20 -13.17 18.76
C ASN A 211 -8.65 -11.75 18.54
N VAL A 212 -9.22 -10.79 19.27
CA VAL A 212 -8.71 -9.42 19.37
C VAL A 212 -7.85 -9.32 20.62
N SER A 213 -6.59 -8.91 20.45
CA SER A 213 -5.63 -8.73 21.55
C SER A 213 -4.58 -7.68 21.20
N SER A 214 -3.84 -7.21 22.21
CA SER A 214 -2.74 -6.26 22.02
C SER A 214 -1.57 -6.84 21.20
N ASN A 215 -1.48 -8.15 21.02
CA ASN A 215 -0.40 -8.76 20.25
C ASN A 215 -0.56 -8.57 18.73
N VAL A 216 -1.76 -8.16 18.28
CA VAL A 216 -2.09 -8.01 16.86
C VAL A 216 -2.60 -6.61 16.52
N ASP A 217 -2.83 -5.76 17.52
CA ASP A 217 -3.25 -4.39 17.30
C ASP A 217 -2.04 -3.48 17.03
N SER A 218 -2.32 -2.20 16.82
CA SER A 218 -1.27 -1.19 16.74
C SER A 218 -1.74 0.10 17.36
N LEU A 219 -0.87 0.73 18.12
CA LEU A 219 -1.09 2.01 18.77
C LEU A 219 0.03 2.96 18.33
N ALA A 220 -0.32 4.15 17.87
CA ALA A 220 0.70 5.09 17.43
C ALA A 220 0.33 6.54 17.73
N VAL A 221 1.36 7.33 18.04
CA VAL A 221 1.27 8.78 18.20
C VAL A 221 2.29 9.42 17.27
N LYS A 222 1.81 10.36 16.45
CA LYS A 222 2.64 11.18 15.58
C LYS A 222 2.52 12.64 16.01
N TYR A 223 3.63 13.36 16.09
CA TYR A 223 3.66 14.81 16.21
C TYR A 223 4.27 15.38 14.94
N HIS A 224 3.57 16.31 14.31
CA HIS A 224 4.02 17.04 13.14
C HIS A 224 4.23 18.51 13.53
N SER A 225 5.39 19.06 13.18
CA SER A 225 5.78 20.41 13.56
C SER A 225 6.33 21.21 12.38
N PHE A 226 5.91 22.46 12.29
CA PHE A 226 6.37 23.42 11.30
C PHE A 226 7.50 24.27 11.88
N GLY A 227 8.66 24.25 11.22
CA GLY A 227 9.71 25.25 11.37
C GLY A 227 9.71 26.23 10.19
N ASP A 228 10.61 27.22 10.21
CA ASP A 228 10.62 28.30 9.21
C ASP A 228 10.79 27.79 7.76
N GLU A 229 11.73 26.86 7.53
CA GLU A 229 12.07 26.30 6.20
C GLU A 229 12.05 24.76 6.20
N SER A 230 11.51 24.16 7.26
CA SER A 230 11.51 22.71 7.45
C SER A 230 10.30 22.22 8.23
N GLU A 231 9.85 21.03 7.92
CA GLU A 231 8.84 20.31 8.69
C GLU A 231 9.47 19.08 9.34
N TRP A 232 8.99 18.73 10.53
CA TRP A 232 9.47 17.61 11.31
C TRP A 232 8.34 16.69 11.74
N ASP A 233 8.57 15.39 11.63
CA ASP A 233 7.66 14.37 12.14
C ASP A 233 8.35 13.54 13.22
N PHE A 234 7.67 13.33 14.34
CA PHE A 234 8.10 12.42 15.39
C PHE A 234 7.03 11.35 15.58
N LEU A 235 7.42 10.08 15.51
CA LEU A 235 6.51 8.95 15.62
C LEU A 235 6.95 8.04 16.76
N LEU A 236 6.00 7.62 17.58
CA LEU A 236 6.15 6.50 18.52
C LEU A 236 4.98 5.55 18.32
N ALA A 237 5.27 4.25 18.21
CA ALA A 237 4.24 3.24 18.03
C ALA A 237 4.58 1.93 18.71
N GLU A 238 3.54 1.21 19.12
CA GLU A 238 3.52 -0.22 19.36
C GLU A 238 2.78 -0.82 18.16
N HIS A 239 3.41 -1.74 17.45
CA HIS A 239 2.85 -2.34 16.24
C HIS A 239 3.08 -3.84 16.27
N PHE A 240 2.02 -4.60 16.54
CA PHE A 240 2.13 -5.98 16.98
C PHE A 240 3.05 -6.07 18.21
N GLU A 241 4.07 -6.92 18.16
CA GLU A 241 5.03 -7.11 19.25
C GLU A 241 6.24 -6.15 19.17
N ASP A 242 6.27 -5.25 18.18
CA ASP A 242 7.40 -4.37 17.91
C ASP A 242 7.14 -2.94 18.42
N ASP A 243 8.14 -2.33 19.05
CA ASP A 243 8.13 -0.88 19.30
C ASP A 243 8.81 -0.14 18.15
N VAL A 244 8.23 0.96 17.69
CA VAL A 244 8.74 1.76 16.58
C VAL A 244 8.90 3.22 17.02
N ALA A 245 10.08 3.78 16.75
CA ALA A 245 10.32 5.22 16.81
C ALA A 245 10.67 5.73 15.41
N GLY A 246 10.09 6.85 15.01
CA GLY A 246 10.30 7.45 13.70
C GLY A 246 10.66 8.94 13.79
N LEU A 247 11.49 9.39 12.86
CA LEU A 247 11.82 10.79 12.63
C LEU A 247 11.68 11.09 11.13
N GLY A 248 10.83 12.05 10.80
CA GLY A 248 10.68 12.57 9.44
C GLY A 248 11.17 14.02 9.34
N PHE A 249 11.63 14.38 8.17
CA PHE A 249 12.14 15.71 7.86
C PHE A 249 11.80 16.09 6.43
N VAL A 250 11.30 17.30 6.23
CA VAL A 250 11.10 17.91 4.92
C VAL A 250 11.73 19.29 4.91
N SER A 251 12.47 19.63 3.86
CA SER A 251 12.99 20.99 3.68
C SER A 251 13.19 21.34 2.21
N ASN A 252 13.10 22.63 1.91
CA ASN A 252 13.37 23.16 0.58
C ASN A 252 14.85 23.54 0.47
N ILE A 253 15.55 22.96 -0.50
CA ILE A 253 16.94 23.31 -0.82
C ILE A 253 16.95 23.96 -2.20
N GLY A 254 16.95 25.30 -2.21
CA GLY A 254 16.75 26.08 -3.43
C GLY A 254 15.34 25.85 -3.98
N SER A 255 15.24 25.33 -5.20
CA SER A 255 13.95 24.97 -5.82
C SER A 255 13.67 23.45 -5.80
N ALA A 256 14.51 22.68 -5.09
CA ALA A 256 14.28 21.27 -4.85
C ALA A 256 13.68 21.06 -3.45
N VAL A 257 12.92 19.98 -3.30
CA VAL A 257 12.43 19.54 -1.99
C VAL A 257 13.18 18.28 -1.61
N TRP A 258 13.78 18.29 -0.43
CA TRP A 258 14.40 17.13 0.19
C TRP A 258 13.48 16.60 1.29
N ARG A 259 13.21 15.30 1.27
CA ARG A 259 12.43 14.60 2.29
C ARG A 259 13.17 13.38 2.78
N SER A 260 13.02 13.06 4.05
CA SER A 260 13.64 11.88 4.63
C SER A 260 12.85 11.36 5.82
N ASP A 261 12.78 10.03 5.95
CA ASP A 261 12.27 9.37 7.14
C ASP A 261 13.28 8.35 7.65
N ALA A 262 13.44 8.25 8.97
CA ALA A 262 14.20 7.19 9.62
C ALA A 262 13.30 6.51 10.65
N THR A 263 13.35 5.18 10.71
CA THR A 263 12.68 4.39 11.75
C THR A 263 13.64 3.47 12.47
N LEU A 264 13.46 3.36 13.78
CA LEU A 264 14.06 2.36 14.63
C LEU A 264 12.94 1.45 15.14
N THR A 265 12.97 0.20 14.73
CA THR A 265 12.07 -0.85 15.22
C THR A 265 12.81 -1.75 16.18
N ARG A 266 12.36 -1.81 17.43
CA ARG A 266 12.82 -2.80 18.41
C ARG A 266 11.92 -4.02 18.30
N THR A 267 12.49 -5.11 17.78
CA THR A 267 11.84 -6.42 17.80
C THR A 267 12.28 -7.20 19.04
N THR A 268 11.68 -8.37 19.25
CA THR A 268 12.06 -9.32 20.32
C THR A 268 13.56 -9.67 20.31
N ASP A 269 14.18 -9.72 19.13
CA ASP A 269 15.54 -10.21 18.95
C ASP A 269 16.58 -9.11 18.69
N LYS A 270 16.19 -8.00 18.06
CA LYS A 270 17.13 -6.99 17.57
C LYS A 270 16.49 -5.62 17.33
N ASN A 271 17.35 -4.62 17.30
CA ASN A 271 17.03 -3.28 16.84
C ASN A 271 17.29 -3.19 15.33
N ILE A 272 16.30 -2.72 14.57
CA ILE A 272 16.31 -2.66 13.12
C ILE A 272 16.09 -1.21 12.70
N TRP A 273 17.00 -0.68 11.89
CA TRP A 273 16.86 0.66 11.31
C TRP A 273 16.38 0.58 9.88
N SER A 274 15.40 1.40 9.51
CA SER A 274 15.08 1.68 8.11
C SER A 274 15.18 3.17 7.85
N PHE A 275 15.47 3.55 6.61
CA PHE A 275 15.70 4.94 6.25
C PHE A 275 15.33 5.20 4.80
N VAL A 276 14.68 6.31 4.52
CA VAL A 276 14.45 6.80 3.16
C VAL A 276 14.91 8.25 3.05
N SER A 277 15.44 8.61 1.89
CA SER A 277 15.74 9.99 1.54
C SER A 277 15.44 10.21 0.07
N ASN A 278 14.59 11.19 -0.23
CA ASN A 278 14.23 11.56 -1.58
C ASN A 278 14.44 13.03 -1.90
N TRP A 279 14.70 13.29 -3.16
CA TRP A 279 14.82 14.61 -3.76
C TRP A 279 13.81 14.72 -4.88
N SER A 280 13.03 15.81 -4.88
CA SER A 280 12.13 16.15 -5.98
C SER A 280 12.46 17.52 -6.56
N TYR A 281 12.47 17.63 -7.89
CA TYR A 281 12.77 18.86 -8.60
C TYR A 281 11.98 18.95 -9.90
N SER A 282 11.49 20.14 -10.24
CA SER A 282 10.73 20.38 -11.47
C SER A 282 11.41 21.43 -12.34
N TRP A 283 11.40 21.21 -13.66
CA TRP A 283 11.96 22.12 -14.65
C TRP A 283 11.18 22.03 -15.97
N MET A 284 11.50 22.91 -16.92
CA MET A 284 11.00 22.84 -18.29
C MET A 284 12.10 22.36 -19.24
N TRP A 285 11.75 21.44 -20.14
CA TRP A 285 12.61 21.00 -21.25
C TRP A 285 11.76 20.88 -22.51
N GLU A 286 12.19 21.51 -23.62
CA GLU A 286 11.44 21.55 -24.88
C GLU A 286 9.96 21.96 -24.73
N ASP A 287 9.70 23.00 -23.93
CA ASP A 287 8.35 23.50 -23.60
C ASP A 287 7.44 22.46 -22.90
N LYS A 288 8.03 21.43 -22.29
CA LYS A 288 7.33 20.44 -21.46
C LYS A 288 7.72 20.61 -20.00
N ASN A 289 6.72 20.55 -19.12
CA ASN A 289 6.95 20.48 -17.69
C ASN A 289 7.43 19.06 -17.34
N ILE A 290 8.54 19.00 -16.61
CA ILE A 290 9.10 17.75 -16.10
C ILE A 290 9.27 17.86 -14.59
N SER A 291 8.81 16.85 -13.87
CA SER A 291 9.07 16.67 -12.45
C SER A 291 9.85 15.38 -12.25
N ALA A 292 11.01 15.45 -11.59
CA ALA A 292 11.82 14.28 -11.25
C ALA A 292 11.79 13.99 -9.76
N ILE A 293 11.90 12.70 -9.44
CA ILE A 293 12.13 12.18 -8.10
C ILE A 293 13.32 11.22 -8.17
N ALA A 294 14.20 11.29 -7.18
CA ALA A 294 15.19 10.27 -6.88
C ALA A 294 15.10 9.92 -5.39
N GLU A 295 15.02 8.64 -5.07
CA GLU A 295 14.83 8.15 -3.70
C GLU A 295 15.77 6.99 -3.40
N TYR A 296 16.54 7.11 -2.32
CA TYR A 296 17.28 5.99 -1.74
C TYR A 296 16.53 5.45 -0.54
N TYR A 297 16.41 4.12 -0.48
CA TYR A 297 15.76 3.41 0.63
C TYR A 297 16.66 2.33 1.19
N TYR A 298 16.88 2.38 2.50
CA TYR A 298 17.48 1.33 3.30
C TYR A 298 16.38 0.59 4.07
N ASN A 299 16.13 -0.66 3.68
CA ASN A 299 15.24 -1.59 4.33
C ASN A 299 16.01 -2.43 5.36
N GLY A 300 15.89 -2.12 6.65
CA GLY A 300 16.60 -2.86 7.70
C GLY A 300 16.14 -4.32 7.86
N PHE A 301 14.92 -4.64 7.45
CA PHE A 301 14.36 -5.99 7.50
C PHE A 301 14.86 -6.87 6.34
N GLY A 302 15.32 -6.26 5.25
CA GLY A 302 15.74 -6.95 4.04
C GLY A 302 16.94 -7.89 4.19
N GLN A 303 17.07 -8.80 3.24
CA GLN A 303 18.21 -9.73 3.12
C GLN A 303 19.51 -8.97 2.82
N ALA A 304 20.54 -9.25 3.63
CA ALA A 304 21.78 -8.50 3.63
C ALA A 304 22.71 -8.83 2.45
N ASP A 305 22.68 -10.08 2.01
CA ASP A 305 23.65 -10.70 1.11
C ASP A 305 23.09 -10.94 -0.30
N GLY A 306 21.88 -10.45 -0.58
CA GLY A 306 21.18 -10.69 -1.85
C GLY A 306 20.78 -12.17 -2.05
N ASN A 307 20.80 -12.99 -0.98
CA ASN A 307 20.40 -14.38 -1.04
C ASN A 307 18.91 -14.53 -0.75
N TYR A 308 18.12 -14.74 -1.80
CA TYR A 308 16.68 -14.95 -1.73
C TYR A 308 16.25 -16.41 -1.87
N SER A 309 17.17 -17.36 -1.63
CA SER A 309 16.80 -18.77 -1.57
C SER A 309 15.74 -19.01 -0.49
N THR A 310 14.90 -20.03 -0.68
CA THR A 310 13.84 -20.35 0.28
C THR A 310 14.36 -20.59 1.69
N ALA A 311 15.53 -21.23 1.82
CA ALA A 311 16.19 -21.43 3.11
C ALA A 311 16.65 -20.11 3.75
N ALA A 312 17.19 -19.17 2.96
CA ALA A 312 17.61 -17.87 3.48
C ALA A 312 16.43 -17.01 3.92
N LEU A 313 15.33 -17.01 3.15
CA LEU A 313 14.10 -16.30 3.50
C LEU A 313 13.41 -16.90 4.74
N ALA A 314 13.37 -18.23 4.86
CA ALA A 314 12.83 -18.90 6.04
C ALA A 314 13.60 -18.53 7.34
N ASN A 315 14.88 -18.17 7.23
CA ASN A 315 15.69 -17.68 8.35
C ASN A 315 15.50 -16.19 8.66
N ASN A 316 14.61 -15.48 7.95
CA ASN A 316 14.26 -14.09 8.21
C ASN A 316 12.73 -13.90 8.35
N PRO A 317 12.10 -14.48 9.39
CA PRO A 317 10.66 -14.41 9.59
C PRO A 317 10.15 -12.97 9.78
N ALA A 318 10.97 -12.08 10.33
CA ALA A 318 10.61 -10.67 10.48
C ALA A 318 10.33 -9.98 9.13
N LEU A 319 11.09 -10.31 8.08
CA LEU A 319 10.83 -9.84 6.72
C LEU A 319 9.55 -10.46 6.15
N LEU A 320 9.42 -11.78 6.23
CA LEU A 320 8.29 -12.51 5.63
C LEU A 320 6.95 -12.11 6.25
N ASN A 321 6.90 -11.94 7.57
CA ASN A 321 5.67 -11.51 8.26
C ASN A 321 5.23 -10.11 7.79
N ARG A 322 6.16 -9.19 7.52
CA ARG A 322 5.83 -7.84 7.03
C ARG A 322 5.34 -7.86 5.58
N ILE A 323 5.91 -8.74 4.75
CA ILE A 323 5.45 -8.95 3.37
C ILE A 323 4.03 -9.54 3.38
N GLU A 324 3.80 -10.56 4.20
CA GLU A 324 2.48 -11.19 4.34
C GLU A 324 1.41 -10.20 4.81
N ARG A 325 1.77 -9.29 5.73
CA ARG A 325 0.88 -8.23 6.21
C ARG A 325 0.70 -7.05 5.23
N GLY A 326 1.44 -7.02 4.12
CA GLY A 326 1.40 -5.92 3.15
C GLY A 326 2.06 -4.62 3.64
N GLU A 327 2.95 -4.71 4.61
CA GLU A 327 3.67 -3.57 5.20
C GLU A 327 4.98 -3.28 4.46
N LEU A 328 5.49 -4.27 3.73
CA LEU A 328 6.78 -4.22 3.04
C LEU A 328 6.70 -5.03 1.74
N TYR A 329 7.29 -4.50 0.67
CA TYR A 329 7.23 -5.12 -0.67
C TYR A 329 8.61 -5.42 -1.26
N THR A 330 9.66 -5.17 -0.49
CA THR A 330 11.06 -5.28 -0.91
C THR A 330 11.79 -6.38 -0.16
N LEU A 331 12.57 -7.18 -0.86
CA LEU A 331 13.32 -8.30 -0.27
C LEU A 331 14.74 -7.94 0.19
N GLY A 332 15.44 -7.10 -0.55
CA GLY A 332 16.80 -6.62 -0.27
C GLY A 332 16.86 -5.47 0.72
N ARG A 333 18.07 -4.97 0.99
CA ARG A 333 18.30 -3.86 1.94
C ARG A 333 18.44 -2.50 1.28
N HIS A 334 19.01 -2.43 0.10
CA HIS A 334 19.41 -1.18 -0.50
C HIS A 334 18.67 -0.97 -1.81
N TYR A 335 17.88 0.09 -1.89
CA TYR A 335 17.15 0.45 -3.09
C TYR A 335 17.47 1.86 -3.54
N LEU A 336 17.54 2.03 -4.86
CA LEU A 336 17.50 3.32 -5.50
C LEU A 336 16.32 3.31 -6.47
N ALA A 337 15.42 4.27 -6.31
CA ALA A 337 14.34 4.49 -7.25
C ALA A 337 14.43 5.88 -7.86
N SER A 338 14.02 6.00 -9.11
CA SER A 338 13.92 7.27 -9.81
C SER A 338 12.68 7.29 -10.68
N SER A 339 12.07 8.45 -10.83
CA SER A 339 10.88 8.65 -11.65
C SER A 339 10.90 10.03 -12.28
N LEU A 340 10.43 10.13 -13.51
CA LEU A 340 10.17 11.40 -14.20
C LEU A 340 8.69 11.45 -14.53
N THR A 341 7.99 12.54 -14.25
CA THR A 341 6.67 12.83 -14.80
C THR A 341 6.83 13.88 -15.89
N ILE A 342 6.54 13.50 -17.13
CA ILE A 342 6.68 14.35 -18.31
C ILE A 342 5.27 14.73 -18.78
N GLU A 343 4.93 16.01 -18.73
CA GLU A 343 3.67 16.54 -19.25
C GLU A 343 3.77 16.69 -20.77
N LEU A 344 3.41 15.64 -21.53
CA LEU A 344 3.40 15.70 -23.00
C LEU A 344 2.36 16.70 -23.51
N SER A 345 1.21 16.77 -22.83
CA SER A 345 0.19 17.81 -22.96
C SER A 345 -0.60 17.92 -21.65
N PRO A 346 -1.47 18.94 -21.45
CA PRO A 346 -2.27 19.05 -20.23
C PRO A 346 -3.17 17.86 -19.91
N LEU A 347 -3.46 17.00 -20.90
CA LEU A 347 -4.28 15.79 -20.76
C LEU A 347 -3.46 14.50 -20.86
N TRP A 348 -2.13 14.57 -21.06
CA TRP A 348 -1.30 13.39 -21.31
C TRP A 348 0.02 13.45 -20.55
N LEU A 349 0.16 12.56 -19.58
CA LEU A 349 1.36 12.37 -18.76
C LEU A 349 2.08 11.08 -19.14
N LEU A 350 3.41 11.14 -19.18
CA LEU A 350 4.28 9.97 -19.34
C LEU A 350 5.24 9.90 -18.15
N THR A 351 5.24 8.75 -17.47
CA THR A 351 5.97 8.53 -16.23
C THR A 351 6.88 7.30 -16.31
N PRO A 352 8.12 7.43 -16.86
CA PRO A 352 9.13 6.40 -16.71
C PRO A 352 9.68 6.38 -15.28
N SER A 353 9.80 5.19 -14.72
CA SER A 353 10.34 4.92 -13.39
C SER A 353 11.29 3.73 -13.42
N THR A 354 12.31 3.75 -12.57
CA THR A 354 13.23 2.63 -12.38
C THR A 354 13.38 2.36 -10.90
N PHE A 355 13.32 1.10 -10.51
CA PHE A 355 13.50 0.62 -9.14
C PHE A 355 14.68 -0.35 -9.16
N ILE A 356 15.76 -0.04 -8.46
CA ILE A 356 17.00 -0.83 -8.49
C ILE A 356 17.22 -1.38 -7.09
N ASN A 357 17.36 -2.70 -6.98
CA ASN A 357 17.89 -3.34 -5.80
C ASN A 357 19.42 -3.36 -5.90
N LEU A 358 20.07 -2.52 -5.10
CA LEU A 358 21.53 -2.39 -5.09
C LEU A 358 22.23 -3.57 -4.40
N SER A 359 21.51 -4.37 -3.60
CA SER A 359 22.06 -5.55 -2.93
C SER A 359 22.35 -6.70 -3.91
N ASP A 360 21.56 -6.82 -4.98
CA ASP A 360 21.68 -7.89 -5.97
C ASP A 360 21.85 -7.40 -7.42
N THR A 361 21.87 -6.08 -7.62
CA THR A 361 22.02 -5.37 -8.91
C THR A 361 20.90 -5.63 -9.93
N SER A 362 19.76 -6.13 -9.47
CA SER A 362 18.56 -6.27 -10.29
C SER A 362 17.72 -4.99 -10.29
N ALA A 363 16.86 -4.83 -11.30
CA ALA A 363 16.01 -3.65 -11.44
C ALA A 363 14.65 -3.98 -12.07
N LEU A 364 13.66 -3.14 -11.80
CA LEU A 364 12.40 -3.06 -12.52
C LEU A 364 12.32 -1.71 -13.23
N PHE A 365 12.14 -1.74 -14.55
CA PHE A 365 11.81 -0.56 -15.33
C PHE A 365 10.30 -0.52 -15.59
N GLN A 366 9.67 0.62 -15.31
CA GLN A 366 8.23 0.82 -15.48
C GLN A 366 7.99 2.09 -16.29
N VAL A 367 7.07 2.05 -17.24
CA VAL A 367 6.61 3.25 -17.95
C VAL A 367 5.10 3.30 -17.88
N ILE A 368 4.55 4.37 -17.32
CA ILE A 368 3.11 4.61 -17.27
C ILE A 368 2.78 5.77 -18.21
N SER A 369 1.79 5.60 -19.06
CA SER A 369 1.20 6.64 -19.90
C SER A 369 -0.25 6.84 -19.46
N GLN A 370 -0.60 8.04 -19.03
CA GLN A 370 -1.95 8.39 -18.58
C GLN A 370 -2.51 9.49 -19.48
N HIS A 371 -3.64 9.24 -20.13
CA HIS A 371 -4.28 10.14 -21.07
C HIS A 371 -5.75 10.34 -20.73
N ASP A 372 -6.15 11.57 -20.42
CA ASP A 372 -7.55 11.96 -20.27
C ASP A 372 -8.16 12.14 -21.66
N ILE A 373 -8.94 11.14 -22.10
CA ILE A 373 -9.52 11.07 -23.45
C ILE A 373 -10.66 12.09 -23.57
N GLU A 374 -11.52 12.10 -22.55
CA GLU A 374 -12.63 13.04 -22.40
C GLU A 374 -12.74 13.43 -20.93
N GLN A 375 -13.64 14.35 -20.62
CA GLN A 375 -13.97 14.64 -19.23
C GLN A 375 -14.43 13.35 -18.54
N ASP A 376 -13.85 13.08 -17.38
CA ASP A 376 -14.15 11.91 -16.55
C ASP A 376 -13.82 10.55 -17.21
N LEU A 377 -13.11 10.52 -18.35
CA LEU A 377 -12.69 9.28 -19.03
C LEU A 377 -11.18 9.27 -19.26
N GLN A 378 -10.50 8.34 -18.60
CA GLN A 378 -9.05 8.21 -18.64
C GLN A 378 -8.60 6.84 -19.17
N LEU A 379 -7.56 6.86 -20.00
CA LEU A 379 -6.82 5.67 -20.40
C LEU A 379 -5.44 5.69 -19.75
N LEU A 380 -5.12 4.63 -19.02
CA LEU A 380 -3.80 4.36 -18.48
C LEU A 380 -3.22 3.13 -19.18
N VAL A 381 -1.97 3.21 -19.62
CA VAL A 381 -1.20 2.08 -20.14
C VAL A 381 0.12 2.01 -19.39
N ALA A 382 0.48 0.83 -18.90
CA ALA A 382 1.74 0.60 -18.22
C ALA A 382 2.52 -0.55 -18.83
N VAL A 383 3.85 -0.39 -18.86
CA VAL A 383 4.81 -1.42 -19.28
C VAL A 383 5.75 -1.68 -18.11
N ASN A 384 5.93 -2.95 -17.74
CA ASN A 384 6.86 -3.40 -16.72
C ASN A 384 7.91 -4.33 -17.33
N LEU A 385 9.19 -4.04 -17.08
CA LEU A 385 10.34 -4.77 -17.58
C LEU A 385 11.29 -5.07 -16.42
N PRO A 386 11.18 -6.25 -15.80
CA PRO A 386 12.16 -6.73 -14.84
C PRO A 386 13.49 -7.07 -15.55
N VAL A 387 14.60 -6.78 -14.90
CA VAL A 387 15.96 -7.03 -15.37
C VAL A 387 16.81 -7.52 -14.21
N GLY A 388 17.33 -8.74 -14.30
CA GLY A 388 18.19 -9.29 -13.26
C GLY A 388 18.69 -10.69 -13.61
N ALA A 389 19.73 -11.15 -12.92
CA ALA A 389 20.14 -12.55 -13.00
C ALA A 389 19.18 -13.44 -12.20
N LYS A 390 19.11 -14.72 -12.54
CA LYS A 390 18.28 -15.69 -11.80
C LYS A 390 18.66 -15.71 -10.31
N GLY A 391 17.65 -15.78 -9.44
CA GLY A 391 17.83 -15.76 -7.99
C GLY A 391 17.95 -14.35 -7.40
N THR A 392 17.94 -13.29 -8.21
CA THR A 392 17.79 -11.90 -7.74
C THR A 392 16.31 -11.53 -7.61
N GLU A 393 15.99 -10.46 -6.89
CA GLU A 393 14.60 -10.04 -6.65
C GLU A 393 13.85 -9.79 -7.97
N PHE A 394 14.42 -8.97 -8.86
CA PHE A 394 13.79 -8.70 -10.16
C PHE A 394 14.16 -9.71 -11.26
N GLY A 395 15.16 -10.57 -11.06
CA GLY A 395 15.44 -11.70 -11.97
C GLY A 395 14.65 -12.97 -11.62
N GLY A 396 13.83 -12.92 -10.58
CA GLY A 396 13.04 -14.02 -10.06
C GLY A 396 13.75 -14.79 -8.96
N VAL A 397 13.12 -14.83 -7.79
CA VAL A 397 13.63 -15.53 -6.62
C VAL A 397 13.41 -17.04 -6.71
N GLU A 398 14.34 -17.81 -6.16
CA GLU A 398 14.24 -19.26 -6.16
C GLU A 398 13.07 -19.73 -5.29
N VAL A 399 12.30 -20.68 -5.81
CA VAL A 399 11.24 -21.36 -5.07
C VAL A 399 11.44 -22.86 -5.10
N SER A 400 11.48 -23.45 -3.91
CA SER A 400 11.32 -24.88 -3.72
C SER A 400 9.85 -25.21 -4.00
N SER A 401 9.54 -25.60 -5.23
CA SER A 401 8.21 -26.10 -5.54
C SER A 401 8.02 -27.42 -4.78
N GLY A 402 7.20 -27.40 -3.71
CA GLY A 402 6.66 -28.64 -3.13
C GLY A 402 5.78 -29.45 -4.11
N LEU A 403 5.61 -28.93 -5.33
CA LEU A 403 4.97 -29.55 -6.46
C LEU A 403 6.00 -30.42 -7.23
N PRO A 404 5.61 -31.61 -7.70
CA PRO A 404 6.47 -32.49 -8.50
C PRO A 404 6.62 -31.93 -9.93
N VAL A 405 7.33 -30.82 -10.05
CA VAL A 405 7.57 -30.16 -11.33
C VAL A 405 9.05 -30.35 -11.68
N ASN A 406 9.32 -31.41 -12.44
CA ASN A 406 10.54 -31.68 -13.20
C ASN A 406 11.90 -31.77 -12.46
N ASN A 407 11.96 -31.82 -11.11
CA ASN A 407 13.21 -31.89 -10.33
C ASN A 407 14.23 -30.77 -10.65
N GLN A 408 13.78 -29.65 -11.23
CA GLN A 408 14.60 -28.48 -11.54
C GLN A 408 14.32 -27.35 -10.54
N THR A 409 15.34 -26.55 -10.24
CA THR A 409 15.18 -25.30 -9.50
C THR A 409 14.30 -24.36 -10.33
N ASN A 410 13.18 -23.92 -9.75
CA ASN A 410 12.23 -23.02 -10.37
C ASN A 410 12.31 -21.64 -9.72
N TYR A 411 11.92 -20.61 -10.47
CA TYR A 411 11.96 -19.22 -10.01
C TYR A 411 10.58 -18.57 -10.08
N LEU A 412 10.30 -17.62 -9.19
CA LEU A 412 9.20 -16.67 -9.35
C LEU A 412 9.65 -15.52 -10.24
N ALA A 413 9.95 -15.84 -11.51
CA ALA A 413 10.42 -14.90 -12.51
C ALA A 413 9.28 -14.49 -13.44
N THR A 414 9.29 -13.22 -13.85
CA THR A 414 8.43 -12.61 -14.87
C THR A 414 9.30 -11.95 -15.94
N ASP A 415 8.80 -11.87 -17.17
CA ASP A 415 9.39 -11.08 -18.27
C ASP A 415 8.53 -9.80 -18.47
N LEU A 416 8.10 -9.51 -19.70
CA LEU A 416 7.29 -8.34 -20.03
C LEU A 416 5.90 -8.40 -19.36
N GLY A 417 5.57 -7.35 -18.61
CA GLY A 417 4.22 -7.07 -18.13
C GLY A 417 3.63 -5.86 -18.84
N LEU A 418 2.36 -5.97 -19.26
CA LEU A 418 1.57 -4.89 -19.86
C LEU A 418 0.25 -4.76 -19.10
N GLN A 419 -0.13 -3.53 -18.77
CA GLN A 419 -1.44 -3.21 -18.26
C GLN A 419 -2.08 -2.13 -19.12
N ALA A 420 -3.36 -2.29 -19.44
CA ALA A 420 -4.20 -1.23 -20.01
C ALA A 420 -5.44 -1.08 -19.13
N GLN A 421 -5.75 0.14 -18.72
CA GLN A 421 -6.89 0.47 -17.88
C GLN A 421 -7.69 1.60 -18.53
N ILE A 422 -9.00 1.41 -18.62
CA ILE A 422 -9.94 2.50 -18.88
C ILE A 422 -10.72 2.79 -17.61
N ALA A 423 -10.77 4.06 -17.21
CA ALA A 423 -11.44 4.52 -16.01
C ALA A 423 -12.48 5.58 -16.39
N TRP A 424 -13.73 5.35 -15.98
CA TRP A 424 -14.80 6.35 -16.07
C TRP A 424 -15.18 6.81 -14.66
N TYR A 425 -15.13 8.10 -14.41
CA TYR A 425 -15.43 8.75 -13.14
C TYR A 425 -16.82 9.43 -13.21
N PHE A 426 -17.50 9.56 -12.07
CA PHE A 426 -18.80 10.24 -11.98
C PHE A 426 -19.12 10.76 -10.58
#